data_AF-A0A6N2B317-F1
#
_entry.id   AF-A0A6N2B317-F1
#
_cell.length_a   1.000
_cell.length_b   1.000
_cell.length_c   1.000
_cell.angle_alpha   90.00
_cell.angle_beta   90.00
_cell.angle_gamma   90.00
#
_symmetry.space_group_name_H-M   'P 1'
#
loop_
_entity.id
_entity.type
_entity.pdbx_description
1 polymer ?
#
loop_
_entity_poly.entity_id
_entity_poly.type
_entity_poly.pdbx_seq_one_letter_code
_entity_poly.pdbx_strand_id
1 'polypeptide(L)'
;MTSNIAKSVNSMLDVEREFPIVGLFDEINRRFALLFHQRRMELVHFANILIPSIEKDISKYVNAGNKLLFHQIANYKFSVTGHGDVATGDLQKKNLYL
;
A
#
# COMPACT_ATOMS: atom_id res chain seq x y z
N MET A 1 46.21 -32.70 7.71
CA MET A 1 44.95 -31.98 7.46
C MET A 1 44.44 -31.44 8.78
N THR A 2 44.66 -30.15 9.05
CA THR A 2 44.11 -29.47 10.23
C THR A 2 42.74 -28.93 9.85
N SER A 3 41.69 -29.53 10.41
CA SER A 3 40.34 -28.95 10.38
C SER A 3 40.42 -27.59 11.10
N ASN A 4 40.21 -26.50 10.36
CA ASN A 4 40.14 -25.17 10.95
C ASN A 4 38.90 -25.12 11.85
N ILE A 5 39.12 -25.01 13.16
CA ILE A 5 38.06 -24.94 14.18
C ILE A 5 37.04 -23.86 13.81
N ALA A 6 37.46 -22.74 13.24
CA ALA A 6 36.54 -21.68 12.80
C ALA A 6 35.63 -22.12 11.63
N LYS A 7 36.11 -22.99 10.72
CA LYS A 7 35.26 -23.57 9.66
C LYS A 7 34.23 -24.54 10.23
N SER A 8 34.63 -25.36 11.21
CA SER A 8 33.73 -26.32 11.85
C SER A 8 32.64 -25.64 12.69
N VAL A 9 33.00 -24.56 13.40
CA VAL A 9 32.06 -23.78 14.21
C VAL A 9 31.09 -23.02 13.30
N ASN A 10 31.56 -22.41 12.21
CA ASN A 10 30.66 -21.73 11.28
C ASN A 10 29.68 -22.69 10.58
N SER A 11 30.10 -23.92 10.22
CA SER A 11 29.16 -24.88 9.59
C SER A 11 28.09 -25.39 10.56
N MET A 12 28.39 -25.48 11.86
CA MET A 12 27.40 -25.83 12.88
C MET A 12 26.39 -24.70 13.10
N LEU A 13 26.85 -23.45 13.04
CA LEU A 13 26.03 -22.26 13.23
C LEU A 13 25.23 -21.85 11.98
N ASP A 14 25.63 -22.26 10.78
CA ASP A 14 24.87 -22.02 9.54
C ASP A 14 23.51 -22.69 9.58
N VAL A 15 23.46 -23.95 10.05
CA VAL A 15 22.21 -24.70 10.25
C VAL A 15 21.35 -23.99 11.29
N GLU A 16 21.91 -23.61 12.45
CA GLU A 16 21.17 -22.94 13.52
C GLU A 16 20.72 -21.51 13.20
N ARG A 17 21.30 -20.80 12.23
CA ARG A 17 20.86 -19.44 11.84
C ARG A 17 19.60 -19.44 10.99
N GLU A 18 19.31 -20.54 10.30
CA GLU A 18 18.14 -20.66 9.43
C GLU A 18 16.84 -20.88 10.23
N PHE A 19 16.92 -21.54 11.40
CA PHE A 19 15.75 -21.90 12.23
C PHE A 19 15.10 -20.79 13.08
N PRO A 20 15.82 -19.87 13.74
CA PRO A 20 15.22 -18.84 14.60
C PRO A 20 14.58 -17.70 13.80
N ILE A 21 15.05 -17.46 12.57
CA ILE A 21 14.49 -16.43 11.69
C ILE A 21 13.10 -16.87 11.20
N VAL A 22 12.95 -18.12 10.77
CA VAL A 22 11.65 -18.67 10.35
C VAL A 22 10.64 -18.65 11.50
N GLY A 23 11.02 -19.12 12.69
CA GLY A 23 10.14 -19.09 13.85
C GLY A 23 9.74 -17.66 14.28
N LEU A 24 10.64 -16.70 14.13
CA LEU A 24 10.33 -15.29 14.36
C LEU A 24 9.32 -14.76 13.35
N PHE A 25 9.50 -15.04 12.06
CA PHE A 25 8.55 -14.64 11.01
C PHE A 25 7.18 -15.30 11.21
N ASP A 26 7.14 -16.57 11.61
CA ASP A 26 5.89 -17.28 11.88
C ASP A 26 5.14 -16.66 13.07
N GLU A 27 5.83 -16.28 14.14
CA GLU A 27 5.20 -15.62 15.28
C GLU A 27 4.73 -14.20 14.91
N ILE A 28 5.50 -13.46 14.11
CA ILE A 28 5.08 -12.16 13.56
C ILE A 28 3.80 -12.34 12.72
N ASN A 29 3.80 -13.28 11.79
CA ASN A 29 2.66 -13.59 10.92
C ASN A 29 1.43 -13.97 11.75
N ARG A 30 1.59 -14.81 12.77
CA ARG A 30 0.52 -15.23 13.67
C ARG A 30 -0.09 -14.05 14.42
N ARG A 31 0.73 -13.13 14.94
CA ARG A 31 0.25 -11.92 15.65
C ARG A 31 -0.51 -10.98 14.72
N PHE A 32 0.01 -10.74 13.51
CA PHE A 32 -0.69 -9.92 12.53
C PHE A 32 -2.01 -10.56 12.10
N ALA A 33 -2.03 -11.87 11.82
CA ALA A 33 -3.24 -12.59 11.46
C ALA A 33 -4.31 -12.48 12.55
N LEU A 34 -3.94 -12.64 13.82
CA LEU A 34 -4.85 -12.46 14.96
C LEU A 34 -5.42 -11.03 15.03
N LEU A 35 -4.56 -10.02 14.91
CA LEU A 35 -4.96 -8.62 14.98
C LEU A 35 -5.90 -8.24 13.82
N PHE A 36 -5.62 -8.69 12.60
CA PHE A 36 -6.51 -8.49 11.46
C PHE A 36 -7.84 -9.23 11.63
N HIS A 37 -7.82 -10.43 12.19
CA HIS A 37 -9.04 -11.19 12.47
C HIS A 37 -9.92 -10.46 13.49
N GLN A 38 -9.35 -9.99 14.59
CA GLN A 38 -10.08 -9.23 15.62
C GLN A 38 -10.73 -7.96 15.05
N ARG A 39 -9.95 -7.15 14.31
CA ARG A 39 -10.48 -5.96 13.62
C ARG A 39 -11.60 -6.31 12.64
N ARG A 40 -11.47 -7.42 11.91
CA ARG A 40 -12.53 -7.89 11.00
C ARG A 40 -13.78 -8.29 11.76
N MET A 41 -13.66 -8.93 12.92
CA MET A 41 -14.81 -9.30 13.76
C MET A 41 -15.50 -8.10 14.39
N GLU A 42 -14.74 -7.10 14.85
CA GLU A 42 -15.29 -5.81 15.32
C GLU A 42 -16.09 -5.10 14.21
N LEU A 43 -15.56 -5.13 12.99
CA LEU A 43 -16.19 -4.49 11.83
C LEU A 43 -17.21 -5.38 11.11
N VAL A 44 -17.38 -6.66 11.47
CA VAL A 44 -18.24 -7.59 10.72
C VAL A 44 -19.71 -7.15 10.76
N HIS A 45 -20.11 -6.47 11.84
CA HIS A 45 -21.44 -5.88 12.00
C HIS A 45 -21.58 -4.49 11.34
N PHE A 46 -20.46 -3.86 10.98
CA PHE A 46 -20.39 -2.52 10.37
C PHE A 46 -19.93 -2.52 8.91
N ALA A 47 -19.57 -3.69 8.37
CA ALA A 47 -18.99 -3.86 7.04
C ALA A 47 -19.86 -3.19 5.95
N ASN A 48 -21.18 -3.17 6.15
CA ASN A 48 -22.12 -2.58 5.22
C ASN A 48 -22.38 -1.08 5.40
N ILE A 49 -21.74 -0.39 6.35
CA ILE A 49 -21.99 1.06 6.56
C ILE A 49 -20.82 1.88 6.02
N LEU A 50 -19.58 1.47 6.33
CA LEU A 50 -18.38 2.18 5.89
C LEU A 50 -18.08 1.93 4.41
N ILE A 51 -18.30 0.69 3.92
CA ILE A 51 -18.04 0.33 2.53
C ILE A 51 -18.95 1.10 1.57
N PRO A 52 -20.29 1.16 1.75
CA PRO A 52 -21.15 1.88 0.81
C PRO A 52 -20.95 3.39 0.83
N SER A 53 -20.60 3.98 1.98
CA SER A 53 -20.33 5.42 2.05
C SER A 53 -19.09 5.77 1.23
N ILE A 54 -18.00 5.01 1.41
CA ILE A 54 -16.75 5.22 0.68
C ILE A 54 -16.93 4.89 -0.81
N GLU A 55 -17.63 3.81 -1.15
CA GLU A 55 -17.94 3.45 -2.54
C GLU A 55 -18.78 4.53 -3.24
N LYS A 56 -19.77 5.10 -2.54
CA LYS A 56 -20.58 6.21 -3.05
C LYS A 56 -19.71 7.44 -3.33
N ASP A 57 -18.81 7.78 -2.43
CA ASP A 57 -17.90 8.91 -2.60
C ASP A 57 -16.94 8.68 -3.78
N ILE A 58 -16.31 7.49 -3.85
CA ILE A 58 -15.45 7.10 -4.98
C ILE A 58 -16.24 7.20 -6.30
N SER A 59 -17.45 6.64 -6.35
CA SER A 59 -18.30 6.68 -7.53
C SER A 59 -18.65 8.11 -7.93
N LYS A 60 -18.95 9.00 -6.96
CA LYS A 60 -19.20 10.42 -7.22
C LYS A 60 -17.98 11.10 -7.86
N TYR A 61 -16.79 10.90 -7.32
CA TYR A 61 -15.56 11.52 -7.84
C TYR A 61 -15.16 10.95 -9.21
N VAL A 62 -15.29 9.64 -9.41
CA VAL A 62 -15.04 8.99 -10.71
C VAL A 62 -16.01 9.51 -11.77
N ASN A 63 -17.31 9.58 -11.45
CA ASN A 63 -18.31 10.10 -12.39
C ASN A 63 -18.11 11.59 -12.71
N ALA A 64 -17.62 12.39 -11.76
CA ALA A 64 -17.26 13.78 -12.03
C ALA A 64 -16.02 13.86 -12.92
N GLY A 65 -14.97 13.08 -12.61
CA GLY A 65 -13.73 13.03 -13.37
C GLY A 65 -13.90 12.54 -14.81
N ASN A 66 -14.75 11.54 -15.04
CA ASN A 66 -15.04 10.99 -16.37
C ASN A 66 -15.72 12.01 -17.31
N LYS A 67 -16.31 13.08 -16.76
CA LYS A 67 -16.89 14.17 -17.55
C LYS A 67 -15.87 15.24 -17.94
N LEU A 68 -14.65 15.17 -17.40
CA LEU A 68 -13.58 16.12 -17.68
C LEU A 68 -12.79 15.67 -18.90
N LEU A 69 -12.49 16.62 -19.79
CA LEU A 69 -11.61 16.42 -20.94
C LEU A 69 -10.23 16.97 -20.61
N PHE A 70 -9.21 16.12 -20.72
CA PHE A 70 -7.83 16.49 -20.45
C PHE A 70 -7.06 16.63 -21.76
N HIS A 71 -6.45 17.78 -21.96
CA HIS A 71 -5.60 18.07 -23.11
C HIS A 71 -4.23 18.49 -22.62
N GLN A 72 -3.19 17.78 -23.04
CA GLN A 72 -1.83 18.22 -22.76
C GLN A 72 -1.52 19.45 -23.62
N ILE A 73 -1.06 20.53 -22.98
CA ILE A 73 -0.73 21.79 -23.66
C ILE A 73 0.77 22.09 -23.63
N ALA A 74 1.51 21.50 -22.70
CA ALA A 74 2.97 21.50 -22.68
C ALA A 74 3.49 20.33 -21.83
N ASN A 75 4.81 20.18 -21.73
CA ASN A 75 5.41 19.25 -20.77
C ASN A 75 4.92 19.58 -19.36
N TYR A 76 4.32 18.59 -18.70
CA TYR A 76 3.74 18.68 -17.36
C TYR A 76 2.58 19.68 -17.19
N LYS A 77 2.07 20.30 -18.26
CA LYS A 77 0.92 21.21 -18.21
C LYS A 77 -0.27 20.65 -18.99
N PHE A 78 -1.42 20.68 -18.35
CA PHE A 78 -2.66 20.15 -18.88
C PHE A 78 -3.77 21.20 -18.79
N SER A 79 -4.55 21.31 -19.85
CA SER A 79 -5.85 21.97 -19.85
C SER A 79 -6.91 20.93 -19.49
N VAL A 80 -7.74 21.26 -18.52
CA VAL A 80 -8.88 20.46 -18.07
C VAL A 80 -10.14 21.23 -18.40
N THR A 81 -11.00 20.64 -19.22
CA THR A 81 -12.27 21.26 -19.63
C THR A 81 -13.43 20.45 -19.07
N GLY A 82 -14.40 21.11 -18.45
CA GLY A 82 -15.57 20.47 -17.87
C GLY A 82 -16.66 21.48 -17.58
N HIS A 83 -17.93 21.14 -17.87
CA HIS A 83 -19.09 22.00 -17.60
C HIS A 83 -19.02 23.43 -18.19
N GLY A 84 -18.27 23.64 -19.28
CA GLY A 84 -18.11 24.95 -19.93
C GLY A 84 -16.96 25.79 -19.37
N ASP A 85 -16.31 25.33 -18.31
CA ASP A 85 -15.12 25.96 -17.73
C ASP A 85 -13.83 25.28 -18.21
N VAL A 86 -12.74 26.05 -18.20
CA VAL A 86 -11.39 25.60 -18.55
C VAL A 86 -10.44 25.96 -17.42
N ALA A 87 -9.74 24.97 -16.90
CA ALA A 87 -8.68 25.13 -15.90
C ALA A 87 -7.34 24.63 -16.46
N THR A 88 -6.24 25.26 -16.05
CA THR A 88 -4.88 24.80 -16.40
C THR A 88 -4.16 24.31 -15.16
N GLY A 89 -3.65 23.08 -15.20
CA GLY A 89 -2.85 22.47 -14.15
C GLY A 89 -1.41 22.26 -14.58
N ASP A 90 -0.47 22.48 -13.65
CA ASP A 90 0.96 22.20 -13.81
C ASP A 90 1.38 21.13 -12.79
N LEU A 91 1.76 19.95 -13.28
CA LEU A 91 2.13 18.81 -12.44
C LEU A 91 3.48 19.00 -11.73
N GLN A 92 4.35 19.90 -12.21
CA GLN A 92 5.63 20.17 -11.56
C GLN A 92 5.50 21.14 -10.38
N LYS A 93 4.41 21.92 -10.32
CA LYS A 93 4.14 22.81 -9.18
C LYS A 93 3.57 22.09 -7.96
N LYS A 94 3.31 20.77 -8.06
CA LYS A 94 2.84 19.95 -6.93
C LYS A 94 4.00 19.58 -6.00
N ASN A 95 4.44 20.52 -5.17
CA ASN A 95 5.10 20.18 -3.90
C ASN A 95 4.00 19.69 -2.94
N LEU A 96 3.70 18.40 -2.93
CA LEU A 96 2.92 17.81 -1.84
C LEU A 96 3.83 17.65 -0.62
N TYR A 97 3.62 18.50 0.39
CA TYR A 97 3.84 18.09 1.76
C TYR A 97 2.68 17.17 2.14
N LEU A 98 2.97 15.88 2.28
CA LEU A 98 2.22 14.91 3.07
C LEU A 98 3.23 14.21 3.98
#